data_AF-A0A497AQP5-F1
#
_entry.id   AF-A0A497AQP5-F1
#
_cell.length_a   1.000
_cell.length_b   1.000
_cell.length_c   1.000
_cell.angle_alpha   90.00
_cell.angle_beta   90.00
_cell.angle_gamma   90.00
#
_symmetry.space_group_name_H-M   'P 1'
#
loop_
_entity.id
_entity.type
_entity.pdbx_description
1 polymer ?
#
loop_
_entity_poly.entity_id
_entity_poly.type
_entity_poly.pdbx_seq_one_letter_code
_entity_poly.pdbx_strand_id
1 'polypeptide(L)'
;PTILDFPPPELQGYSRESAIAEKLQAMVYLGEINSRMKDFYDIWLLAANFDFDGAVLAQAIHETFHWRQTALIANPVAFSDSFSQDSDKQAQWVAFLRRLRLEDAPATLRKAVQTISSFLQPVLQALSEGRRFDRRWSAGDHWI
;
A
#
# COMPACT_ATOMS: atom_id res chain seq x y z
N PRO A 1 -30.59 23.57 32.15
CA PRO A 1 -29.98 24.05 30.89
C PRO A 1 -28.70 23.26 30.57
N THR A 2 -28.82 22.25 29.72
CA THR A 2 -27.71 21.59 29.01
C THR A 2 -27.27 22.50 27.84
N ILE A 3 -26.07 22.45 27.23
CA ILE A 3 -25.38 21.34 26.53
C ILE A 3 -24.09 22.02 25.95
N LEU A 4 -22.85 21.51 25.94
CA LEU A 4 -22.34 20.18 25.61
C LEU A 4 -20.96 19.91 26.26
N ASP A 5 -20.91 18.92 27.14
CA ASP A 5 -19.71 18.12 27.39
C ASP A 5 -19.51 17.22 26.16
N PHE A 6 -18.78 17.70 25.15
CA PHE A 6 -18.28 16.80 24.12
C PHE A 6 -16.99 16.15 24.60
N PRO A 7 -16.82 14.83 24.45
CA PRO A 7 -15.50 14.23 24.55
C PRO A 7 -14.57 14.90 23.51
N PRO A 8 -13.26 14.96 23.77
CA PRO A 8 -12.30 15.49 22.82
C PRO A 8 -12.47 14.80 21.46
N PRO A 9 -12.24 15.49 20.32
CA PRO A 9 -12.37 14.87 19.01
C PRO A 9 -11.44 13.67 18.95
N GLU A 10 -12.00 12.47 18.82
CA GLU A 10 -11.24 11.29 18.47
C GLU A 10 -10.70 11.53 17.06
N LEU A 11 -9.43 11.92 16.97
CA LEU A 11 -8.64 11.61 15.80
C LEU A 11 -8.66 10.09 15.68
N GLN A 12 -9.66 9.55 14.96
CA GLN A 12 -9.55 8.25 14.31
C GLN A 12 -8.40 8.37 13.29
N GLY A 13 -7.18 8.45 13.80
CA GLY A 13 -5.98 8.52 13.01
C GLY A 13 -5.97 7.29 12.14
N TYR A 14 -6.04 7.48 10.83
CA TYR A 14 -5.98 6.41 9.84
C TYR A 14 -4.94 5.37 10.28
N SER A 15 -5.39 4.13 10.45
CA SER A 15 -4.47 3.05 10.79
C SER A 15 -3.46 2.86 9.66
N ARG A 16 -2.37 2.13 9.93
CA ARG A 16 -1.38 1.83 8.89
C ARG A 16 -2.02 1.06 7.74
N GLU A 17 -2.97 0.19 8.05
CA GLU A 17 -3.79 -0.57 7.11
C GLU A 17 -4.62 0.35 6.22
N SER A 18 -5.34 1.32 6.79
CA SER A 18 -6.10 2.29 6.00
C SER A 18 -5.20 3.17 5.13
N ALA A 19 -4.02 3.57 5.64
CA ALA A 19 -3.05 4.31 4.85
C ALA A 19 -2.53 3.51 3.65
N ILE A 20 -2.28 2.20 3.84
CA ILE A 20 -1.89 1.29 2.76
C ILE A 20 -3.05 1.09 1.77
N ALA A 21 -4.28 0.91 2.27
CA ALA A 21 -5.46 0.71 1.45
C ALA A 21 -5.73 1.89 0.50
N GLU A 22 -5.67 3.13 0.99
CA GLU A 22 -5.86 4.34 0.16
C GLU A 22 -4.76 4.48 -0.90
N LYS A 23 -3.51 4.18 -0.55
CA LYS A 23 -2.37 4.23 -1.48
C LYS A 23 -2.46 3.15 -2.55
N LEU A 24 -2.81 1.93 -2.14
CA LEU A 24 -3.02 0.81 -3.05
C LEU A 24 -4.18 1.10 -4.01
N GLN A 25 -5.29 1.64 -3.50
CA GLN A 25 -6.42 2.05 -4.34
C GLN A 25 -5.99 3.08 -5.38
N ALA A 26 -5.22 4.10 -4.99
CA ALA A 26 -4.70 5.08 -5.92
C ALA A 26 -3.78 4.45 -6.98
N MET A 27 -2.94 3.47 -6.58
CA MET A 27 -2.09 2.74 -7.51
C MET A 27 -2.88 1.94 -8.55
N VAL A 28 -3.92 1.24 -8.11
CA VAL A 28 -4.80 0.45 -9.00
C VAL A 28 -5.58 1.38 -9.93
N TYR A 29 -6.16 2.45 -9.39
CA TYR A 29 -6.95 3.41 -10.16
C TYR A 29 -6.13 4.10 -11.26
N LEU A 30 -4.89 4.50 -10.97
CA LEU A 30 -4.03 5.17 -11.94
C LEU A 30 -3.40 4.21 -12.97
N GLY A 31 -3.20 2.93 -12.63
CA GLY A 31 -2.67 1.93 -13.55
C GLY A 31 -1.34 2.35 -14.19
N GLU A 32 -1.23 2.21 -15.52
CA GLU A 32 -0.01 2.49 -16.30
C GLU A 32 0.49 3.93 -16.18
N ILE A 33 -0.42 4.90 -16.06
CA ILE A 33 -0.06 6.32 -16.00
C ILE A 33 0.41 6.77 -14.61
N ASN A 34 0.43 5.86 -13.62
CA ASN A 34 0.79 6.19 -12.25
C ASN A 34 2.22 6.75 -12.12
N SER A 35 2.35 7.99 -11.66
CA SER A 35 3.62 8.68 -11.39
C SER A 35 3.83 9.01 -9.91
N ARG A 36 2.94 8.55 -9.03
CA ARG A 36 2.96 8.83 -7.58
C ARG A 36 3.97 7.95 -6.85
N MET A 37 5.27 8.19 -7.09
CA MET A 37 6.37 7.43 -6.47
C MET A 37 6.32 7.44 -4.93
N LYS A 38 5.78 8.51 -4.34
CA LYS A 38 5.58 8.60 -2.89
C LYS A 38 4.69 7.47 -2.34
N ASP A 39 3.66 7.05 -3.07
CA ASP A 39 2.77 6.00 -2.58
C ASP A 39 3.50 4.65 -2.53
N PHE A 40 4.38 4.37 -3.50
CA PHE A 40 5.25 3.18 -3.48
C PHE A 40 6.20 3.23 -2.29
N TYR A 41 6.84 4.38 -2.06
CA TYR A 41 7.75 4.54 -0.93
C TYR A 41 7.02 4.37 0.41
N ASP A 42 5.86 4.98 0.58
CA ASP A 42 5.13 4.93 1.84
C ASP A 42 4.63 3.50 2.14
N ILE A 43 4.13 2.76 1.14
CA ILE A 43 3.75 1.35 1.35
C ILE A 43 4.99 0.50 1.65
N TRP A 44 6.08 0.68 0.89
CA TRP A 44 7.33 -0.05 1.14
C TRP A 44 7.84 0.21 2.56
N LEU A 45 7.84 1.48 3.00
CA LEU A 45 8.31 1.88 4.32
C LEU A 45 7.44 1.24 5.42
N LEU A 46 6.12 1.27 5.25
CA LEU A 46 5.19 0.67 6.20
C LEU A 46 5.37 -0.85 6.25
N ALA A 47 5.42 -1.52 5.12
CA ALA A 47 5.71 -2.94 5.05
C ALA A 47 7.03 -3.23 5.76
N ALA A 48 8.15 -2.65 5.33
CA ALA A 48 9.48 -2.97 5.85
C ALA A 48 9.68 -2.78 7.37
N ASN A 49 8.85 -1.97 8.05
CA ASN A 49 9.11 -1.54 9.44
C ASN A 49 8.00 -1.87 10.45
N PHE A 50 6.86 -2.41 10.02
CA PHE A 50 5.73 -2.65 10.92
C PHE A 50 5.13 -4.04 10.74
N ASP A 51 4.56 -4.53 11.84
CA ASP A 51 3.77 -5.74 11.87
C ASP A 51 2.35 -5.45 11.35
N PHE A 52 1.74 -6.45 10.71
CA PHE A 52 0.38 -6.35 10.19
C PHE A 52 -0.43 -7.60 10.53
N ASP A 53 -1.65 -7.37 10.99
CA ASP A 53 -2.69 -8.40 11.00
C ASP A 53 -3.39 -8.40 9.63
N GLY A 54 -3.28 -9.51 8.91
CA GLY A 54 -3.79 -9.63 7.56
C GLY A 54 -5.30 -9.52 7.46
N ALA A 55 -6.05 -9.87 8.51
CA ALA A 55 -7.50 -9.74 8.48
C ALA A 55 -7.90 -8.27 8.55
N VAL A 56 -7.20 -7.48 9.38
CA VAL A 56 -7.40 -6.02 9.49
C VAL A 56 -6.99 -5.32 8.19
N LEU A 57 -5.85 -5.71 7.61
CA LEU A 57 -5.39 -5.16 6.34
C LEU A 57 -6.35 -5.47 5.18
N ALA A 58 -6.80 -6.73 5.09
CA ALA A 58 -7.76 -7.16 4.09
C ALA A 58 -9.08 -6.39 4.19
N GLN A 59 -9.58 -6.19 5.41
CA GLN A 59 -10.79 -5.41 5.66
C GLN A 59 -10.64 -3.95 5.21
N ALA A 60 -9.53 -3.30 5.59
CA ALA A 60 -9.25 -1.92 5.19
C ALA A 60 -9.18 -1.77 3.66
N ILE A 61 -8.48 -2.69 2.97
CA ILE A 61 -8.40 -2.70 1.51
C ILE A 61 -9.79 -2.87 0.88
N HIS A 62 -10.56 -3.86 1.34
CA HIS A 62 -11.90 -4.12 0.81
C HIS A 62 -12.82 -2.91 0.98
N GLU A 63 -12.87 -2.32 2.18
CA GLU A 63 -13.69 -1.14 2.46
C GLU A 63 -13.27 0.04 1.59
N THR A 64 -11.98 0.38 1.54
CA THR A 64 -11.51 1.50 0.72
C THR A 64 -11.85 1.31 -0.75
N PHE A 65 -11.62 0.12 -1.32
CA PHE A 65 -11.94 -0.13 -2.73
C PHE A 65 -13.45 -0.05 -3.01
N HIS A 66 -14.27 -0.59 -2.10
CA HIS A 66 -15.72 -0.48 -2.18
C HIS A 66 -16.18 0.98 -2.13
N TRP A 67 -15.74 1.77 -1.16
CA TRP A 67 -16.12 3.18 -1.03
C TRP A 67 -15.62 4.04 -2.19
N ARG A 68 -14.43 3.75 -2.72
CA ARG A 68 -13.84 4.44 -3.88
C ARG A 68 -14.34 3.90 -5.22
N GLN A 69 -15.28 2.93 -5.23
CA GLN A 69 -15.85 2.32 -6.43
C GLN A 69 -14.76 1.83 -7.40
N THR A 70 -13.67 1.28 -6.85
CA THR A 70 -12.54 0.75 -7.61
C THR A 70 -12.57 -0.76 -7.54
N ALA A 71 -12.47 -1.42 -8.70
CA ALA A 71 -12.45 -2.88 -8.74
C ALA A 71 -11.17 -3.42 -8.07
N LEU A 72 -11.33 -4.47 -7.26
CA LEU A 72 -10.19 -5.23 -6.75
C LEU A 72 -9.59 -6.08 -7.87
N ILE A 73 -8.31 -5.87 -8.15
CA ILE A 73 -7.54 -6.61 -9.15
C ILE A 73 -6.48 -7.42 -8.40
N ALA A 74 -6.50 -8.74 -8.54
CA ALA A 74 -5.54 -9.62 -7.88
C ALA A 74 -4.08 -9.31 -8.25
N ASN A 75 -3.86 -8.90 -9.51
CA ASN A 75 -2.55 -8.56 -10.07
C ASN A 75 -2.59 -7.15 -10.69
N PRO A 76 -2.46 -6.08 -9.90
CA PRO A 76 -2.43 -4.72 -10.42
C PRO A 76 -1.24 -4.49 -11.35
N VAL A 77 -1.43 -3.64 -12.38
CA VAL A 77 -0.34 -3.22 -13.28
C VAL A 77 0.83 -2.60 -12.51
N ALA A 78 0.56 -1.87 -11.42
CA ALA A 78 1.58 -1.28 -10.57
C ALA A 78 2.56 -2.31 -9.96
N PHE A 79 2.19 -3.60 -9.92
CA PHE A 79 3.03 -4.68 -9.43
C PHE A 79 3.73 -5.47 -10.55
N SER A 80 3.51 -5.13 -11.82
CA SER A 80 4.09 -5.88 -12.93
C SER A 80 5.58 -5.59 -13.11
N ASP A 81 6.28 -6.56 -13.68
CA ASP A 81 7.67 -6.38 -14.14
C ASP A 81 7.75 -5.29 -15.22
N SER A 82 6.79 -5.22 -16.13
CA SER A 82 6.77 -4.19 -17.19
C SER A 82 6.70 -2.78 -16.61
N PHE A 83 5.86 -2.53 -15.59
CA PHE A 83 5.75 -1.23 -14.95
C PHE A 83 6.99 -0.90 -14.14
N SER A 84 7.46 -1.85 -13.33
CA SER A 84 8.56 -1.59 -12.40
C SER A 84 9.93 -1.51 -13.08
N GLN A 85 10.09 -2.04 -14.29
CA GLN A 85 11.32 -1.99 -15.08
C GLN A 85 11.28 -0.92 -16.19
N ASP A 86 10.15 -0.26 -16.41
CA ASP A 86 10.05 0.87 -17.33
C ASP A 86 11.07 1.97 -16.97
N SER A 87 11.77 2.48 -17.99
CA SER A 87 12.86 3.45 -17.80
C SER A 87 12.38 4.76 -17.21
N ASP A 88 11.19 5.22 -17.59
CA ASP A 88 10.64 6.48 -17.11
C ASP A 88 10.19 6.34 -15.66
N LYS A 89 9.58 5.21 -15.29
CA LYS A 89 9.21 4.91 -13.89
C LYS A 89 10.44 4.81 -12.99
N GLN A 90 11.52 4.15 -13.45
CA GLN A 90 12.79 4.11 -12.73
C GLN A 90 13.38 5.52 -12.53
N ALA A 91 13.37 6.34 -13.58
CA ALA A 91 13.85 7.72 -13.49
C ALA A 91 13.02 8.56 -12.49
N GLN A 92 11.69 8.42 -12.50
CA GLN A 92 10.80 9.08 -11.55
C GLN A 92 11.11 8.66 -10.10
N TRP A 93 11.34 7.37 -9.86
CA TRP A 93 11.70 6.83 -8.55
C TRP A 93 13.01 7.43 -8.04
N VAL A 94 14.07 7.39 -8.85
CA VAL A 94 15.39 7.94 -8.49
C VAL A 94 15.30 9.45 -8.21
N ALA A 95 14.59 10.20 -9.04
CA ALA A 95 14.38 11.63 -8.85
C ALA A 95 13.62 11.91 -7.54
N PHE A 96 12.59 11.12 -7.23
CA PHE A 96 11.83 11.21 -5.99
C PHE A 96 12.72 10.99 -4.76
N LEU A 97 13.51 9.90 -4.73
CA LEU A 97 14.41 9.59 -3.61
C LEU A 97 15.45 10.69 -3.40
N ARG A 98 16.08 11.17 -4.47
CA ARG A 98 17.08 12.25 -4.40
C ARG A 98 16.49 13.54 -3.84
N ARG A 99 15.28 13.91 -4.29
CA ARG A 99 14.62 15.14 -3.85
C ARG A 99 14.33 15.13 -2.35
N LEU A 100 13.99 13.96 -1.79
CA LEU A 100 13.65 13.80 -0.38
C LEU A 100 14.81 13.28 0.48
N ARG A 101 15.99 13.04 -0.10
CA ARG A 101 17.19 12.50 0.57
C ARG A 101 16.91 11.20 1.33
N LEU A 102 16.19 10.29 0.68
CA LEU A 102 15.77 9.01 1.25
C LEU A 102 16.81 7.93 0.95
N GLU A 103 17.90 7.93 1.71
CA GLU A 103 19.09 7.09 1.46
C GLU A 103 18.88 5.61 1.83
N ASP A 104 18.02 5.32 2.81
CA ASP A 104 17.70 3.95 3.25
C ASP A 104 16.66 3.25 2.36
N ALA A 105 16.12 3.94 1.37
CA ALA A 105 15.11 3.39 0.46
C ALA A 105 15.72 2.42 -0.57
N PRO A 106 14.92 1.55 -1.20
CA PRO A 106 15.41 0.69 -2.26
C PRO A 106 15.94 1.52 -3.44
N ALA A 107 17.15 1.19 -3.89
CA ALA A 107 17.82 1.93 -4.98
C ALA A 107 17.05 1.93 -6.31
N THR A 108 16.13 0.99 -6.53
CA THR A 108 15.32 0.89 -7.75
C THR A 108 13.84 0.69 -7.41
N LEU A 109 12.97 1.17 -8.30
CA LEU A 109 11.53 0.97 -8.16
C LEU A 109 11.18 -0.52 -8.12
N ARG A 110 11.89 -1.33 -8.94
CA ARG A 110 11.70 -2.78 -8.97
C ARG A 110 11.85 -3.43 -7.60
N LYS A 111 12.87 -3.06 -6.83
CA LYS A 111 13.08 -3.61 -5.48
C LYS A 111 11.97 -3.23 -4.50
N ALA A 112 11.50 -1.98 -4.59
CA ALA A 112 10.36 -1.53 -3.79
C ALA A 112 9.10 -2.31 -4.17
N VAL A 113 8.78 -2.41 -5.46
CA VAL A 113 7.62 -3.14 -5.98
C VAL A 113 7.66 -4.62 -5.59
N GLN A 114 8.81 -5.29 -5.67
CA GLN A 114 8.95 -6.68 -5.24
C GLN A 114 8.58 -6.89 -3.77
N THR A 115 9.01 -5.97 -2.89
CA THR A 115 8.66 -6.04 -1.47
C THR A 115 7.16 -5.81 -1.28
N ILE A 116 6.61 -4.79 -1.95
CA ILE A 116 5.18 -4.45 -1.88
C ILE A 116 4.32 -5.60 -2.40
N SER A 117 4.69 -6.22 -3.51
CA SER A 117 3.94 -7.33 -4.10
C SER A 117 3.98 -8.56 -3.22
N SER A 118 5.13 -8.94 -2.67
CA SER A 118 5.21 -10.07 -1.72
C SER A 118 4.33 -9.86 -0.50
N PHE A 119 4.19 -8.62 -0.05
CA PHE A 119 3.33 -8.26 1.08
C PHE A 119 1.83 -8.22 0.71
N LEU A 120 1.43 -7.54 -0.38
CA LEU A 120 0.02 -7.25 -0.68
C LEU A 120 -0.66 -8.23 -1.63
N GLN A 121 0.08 -8.89 -2.53
CA GLN A 121 -0.50 -9.78 -3.53
C GLN A 121 -1.25 -10.97 -2.91
N PRO A 122 -0.78 -11.62 -1.82
CA PRO A 122 -1.56 -12.66 -1.14
C PRO A 122 -2.90 -12.17 -0.61
N VAL A 123 -2.98 -10.91 -0.15
CA VAL A 123 -4.22 -10.28 0.33
C VAL A 123 -5.18 -10.04 -0.82
N LEU A 124 -4.68 -9.41 -1.89
CA LEU A 124 -5.47 -9.10 -3.08
C LEU A 124 -6.03 -10.38 -3.71
N GLN A 125 -5.23 -11.44 -3.79
CA GLN A 125 -5.68 -12.73 -4.30
C GLN A 125 -6.79 -13.33 -3.43
N ALA A 126 -6.62 -13.35 -2.10
CA ALA A 126 -7.64 -13.87 -1.20
C ALA A 126 -8.96 -13.07 -1.32
N LEU A 127 -8.88 -11.74 -1.35
CA LEU A 127 -10.04 -10.87 -1.53
C LEU A 127 -10.74 -11.08 -2.88
N SER A 128 -9.98 -11.17 -3.98
CA SER A 128 -10.54 -11.44 -5.32
C SER A 128 -11.22 -12.81 -5.42
N GLU A 129 -10.77 -13.79 -4.63
CA GLU A 129 -11.36 -15.14 -4.56
C GLU A 129 -12.49 -15.24 -3.50
N GLY A 130 -12.82 -14.15 -2.80
CA GLY A 130 -13.83 -14.15 -1.73
C GLY A 130 -13.42 -14.95 -0.48
N ARG A 131 -12.11 -15.17 -0.29
CA ARG A 131 -11.55 -15.90 0.86
C ARG A 131 -11.13 -14.94 1.96
N ARG A 132 -11.20 -15.42 3.21
CA ARG A 132 -10.59 -14.75 4.36
C ARG A 132 -9.06 -14.82 4.27
N PHE A 133 -8.42 -13.80 4.83
CA PHE A 133 -6.97 -13.70 4.91
C PHE A 133 -6.55 -13.45 6.35
N ASP A 134 -6.11 -14.51 7.05
CA ASP A 134 -5.85 -14.48 8.50
C ASP A 134 -4.35 -14.60 8.84
N ARG A 135 -3.46 -14.41 7.84
CA ARG A 135 -2.01 -14.43 8.09
C ARG A 135 -1.61 -13.16 8.83
N ARG A 136 -0.53 -13.26 9.60
CA ARG A 136 0.13 -12.12 10.22
C ARG A 136 1.53 -12.01 9.68
N TRP A 137 2.02 -10.79 9.62
CA TRP A 137 3.40 -10.55 9.31
C TRP A 137 4.08 -9.79 10.43
N SER A 138 5.32 -10.17 10.68
CA SER A 138 6.22 -9.46 11.56
C SER A 138 7.31 -8.78 10.75
N ALA A 139 7.65 -7.55 11.11
CA ALA A 139 8.71 -6.79 10.47
C ALA A 139 10.04 -7.57 10.54
N GLY A 140 10.60 -7.91 9.38
CA GLY A 140 11.87 -8.65 9.26
C GLY A 140 11.77 -10.05 8.64
N ASP A 141 10.58 -10.66 8.58
CA ASP A 141 10.40 -12.05 8.11
C ASP A 141 10.20 -12.17 6.58
N HIS A 142 10.57 -11.14 5.81
CA HIS A 142 10.56 -11.13 4.34
C HIS A 142 9.21 -11.51 3.67
N TRP A 143 8.09 -11.40 4.40
CA TRP A 143 6.71 -11.61 3.92
C TRP A 143 6.41 -13.04 3.38
N ILE A 144 7.15 -14.06 3.83
CA ILE A 144 7.02 -15.47 3.39
C ILE A 144 5.93 -16.21 4.18
#